data_AF-A0A656Z3C5-F1
#
_entry.id   AF-A0A656Z3C5-F1
#
_cell.length_a   1.000
_cell.length_b   1.000
_cell.length_c   1.000
_cell.angle_alpha   90.00
_cell.angle_beta   90.00
_cell.angle_gamma   90.00
#
_symmetry.space_group_name_H-M   'P 1'
#
loop_
_entity.id
_entity.type
_entity.pdbx_description
1 polymer ?
#
loop_
_entity_poly.entity_id
_entity_poly.type
_entity_poly.pdbx_seq_one_letter_code
_entity_poly.pdbx_strand_id
1 'polypeptide(L)'
;KGQLLFEIETDKAAMEVDAPASGIIADISAAEGTVVPVGQAVAWIYAEGEERNGKSTPVVEEPVAAAPVEAVIEPVASKQAEPKSSQDFEPSSANDVRATPLARRLAREAGIDLKSVQGSGPKGRVQKKDVEGNISVAKPAIAAVAAKPPVRNTAEPLAPGQLNAVWLREGEAGRLPVVLIHGYAADLNSWRGLFAGASLGHPILALDLPGHGNSPRVVPESIDEIAASVEATLASLGVTSCLLVGHSLGGAVATVTAARGVVDVRSLLLISSGGLGPQVNGAFITGLVGAKSEASIVPWLKLLVADESHLTRPFINATVTQAADAELRDTQEAIGARFF
;
A
#
# COMPACT_ATOMS: atom_id res chain seq x y z
N LYS A 1 14.00 4.32 -0.80
CA LYS A 1 12.93 5.07 -0.10
C LYS A 1 13.07 6.54 -0.42
N GLY A 2 11.98 7.21 -0.82
CA GLY A 2 12.01 8.63 -1.24
C GLY A 2 12.79 8.86 -2.53
N GLN A 3 12.68 7.93 -3.48
CA GLN A 3 13.08 8.12 -4.87
C GLN A 3 11.81 7.97 -5.70
N LEU A 4 11.59 8.86 -6.67
CA LEU A 4 10.50 8.76 -7.62
C LEU A 4 10.54 7.39 -8.33
N LEU A 5 9.40 6.69 -8.36
CA LEU A 5 9.26 5.40 -9.04
C LEU A 5 8.52 5.52 -10.38
N PHE A 6 7.43 6.27 -10.39
CA PHE A 6 6.61 6.53 -11.58
C PHE A 6 5.69 7.73 -11.34
N GLU A 7 5.18 8.29 -12.43
CA GLU A 7 4.16 9.32 -12.44
C GLU A 7 2.81 8.70 -12.84
N ILE A 8 1.74 9.03 -12.10
CA ILE A 8 0.37 8.62 -12.45
C ILE A 8 -0.32 9.80 -13.11
N GLU A 9 -0.61 9.71 -14.40
CA GLU A 9 -1.47 10.65 -15.11
C GLU A 9 -2.95 10.25 -14.98
N THR A 10 -3.80 11.23 -14.66
CA THR A 10 -5.26 11.10 -14.64
C THR A 10 -5.88 12.28 -15.39
N ASP A 11 -7.16 12.18 -15.77
CA ASP A 11 -7.99 13.23 -16.40
C ASP A 11 -7.90 14.64 -15.75
N LYS A 12 -7.39 14.76 -14.52
CA LYS A 12 -7.37 16.02 -13.76
C LYS A 12 -6.02 16.40 -13.15
N ALA A 13 -5.06 15.49 -13.09
CA ALA A 13 -3.74 15.73 -12.52
C ALA A 13 -2.76 14.61 -12.86
N ALA A 14 -1.48 14.96 -12.98
CA ALA A 14 -0.38 14.01 -12.85
C ALA A 14 0.18 14.04 -11.41
N MET A 15 0.59 12.89 -10.89
CA MET A 15 1.09 12.73 -9.52
C MET A 15 2.33 11.84 -9.46
N GLU A 16 3.41 12.38 -8.89
CA GLU A 16 4.65 11.67 -8.60
C GLU A 16 4.47 10.65 -7.44
N VAL A 17 4.92 9.41 -7.63
CA VAL A 17 4.89 8.35 -6.61
C VAL A 17 6.28 7.99 -6.12
N ASP A 18 6.58 8.39 -4.89
CA ASP A 18 7.83 8.09 -4.19
C ASP A 18 7.92 6.64 -3.67
N ALA A 19 9.12 6.06 -3.69
CA ALA A 19 9.40 4.74 -3.16
C ALA A 19 9.09 4.63 -1.65
N PRO A 20 8.08 3.85 -1.22
CA PRO A 20 7.67 3.78 0.19
C PRO A 20 8.67 3.04 1.09
N ALA A 21 9.51 2.18 0.48
CA ALA A 21 10.54 1.38 1.13
C ALA A 21 11.91 1.57 0.46
N SER A 22 12.96 1.01 1.05
CA SER A 22 14.28 0.87 0.42
C SER A 22 14.45 -0.56 -0.06
N GLY A 23 15.01 -0.72 -1.26
CA GLY A 23 15.15 -2.00 -1.93
C GLY A 23 15.35 -1.81 -3.43
N ILE A 24 15.32 -2.91 -4.18
CA ILE A 24 15.45 -2.97 -5.63
C ILE A 24 14.06 -3.17 -6.22
N ILE A 25 13.62 -2.30 -7.13
CA ILE A 25 12.37 -2.50 -7.87
C ILE A 25 12.53 -3.62 -8.90
N ALA A 26 11.59 -4.57 -8.94
CA ALA A 26 11.51 -5.63 -9.94
C ALA A 26 10.05 -6.13 -10.10
N ASP A 27 9.85 -7.11 -10.97
CA ASP A 27 8.54 -7.71 -11.30
C ASP A 27 7.48 -6.64 -11.62
N ILE A 28 7.89 -5.70 -12.48
CA ILE A 28 7.04 -4.63 -13.03
C ILE A 28 5.99 -5.29 -13.94
N SER A 29 4.72 -4.99 -13.70
CA SER A 29 3.56 -5.67 -14.32
C SER A 29 2.84 -4.83 -15.40
N ALA A 30 3.22 -3.57 -15.57
CA ALA A 30 2.68 -2.64 -16.56
C ALA A 30 3.82 -1.90 -17.28
N ALA A 31 3.65 -1.65 -18.57
CA ALA A 31 4.58 -0.80 -19.32
C ALA A 31 4.27 0.69 -19.09
N GLU A 32 5.24 1.57 -19.39
CA GLU A 32 5.02 3.02 -19.36
C GLU A 32 3.87 3.42 -20.30
N GLY A 33 3.03 4.37 -19.88
CA GLY A 33 1.84 4.80 -20.63
C GLY A 33 0.64 3.85 -20.60
N THR A 34 0.71 2.70 -19.92
CA THR A 34 -0.44 1.78 -19.82
C THR A 34 -1.45 2.23 -18.75
N VAL A 35 -2.75 2.19 -19.05
CA VAL A 35 -3.81 2.42 -18.06
C VAL A 35 -3.90 1.24 -17.09
N VAL A 36 -3.66 1.48 -15.80
CA VAL A 36 -3.71 0.46 -14.75
C VAL A 36 -4.96 0.64 -13.86
N PRO A 37 -5.78 -0.40 -13.64
CA PRO A 37 -6.90 -0.36 -12.69
C PRO A 37 -6.46 0.00 -11.26
N VAL A 38 -7.25 0.82 -10.58
CA VAL A 38 -7.00 1.21 -9.18
C VAL A 38 -6.97 -0.04 -8.30
N GLY A 39 -5.87 -0.22 -7.56
CA GLY A 39 -5.65 -1.36 -6.66
C GLY A 39 -4.83 -2.51 -7.24
N GLN A 40 -4.53 -2.51 -8.55
CA GLN A 40 -3.59 -3.47 -9.15
C GLN A 40 -2.13 -3.16 -8.74
N ALA A 41 -1.35 -4.20 -8.40
CA ALA A 41 0.07 -4.05 -8.09
C ALA A 41 0.90 -3.83 -9.37
N VAL A 42 1.62 -2.70 -9.44
CA VAL A 42 2.42 -2.30 -10.62
C VAL A 42 3.87 -2.80 -10.61
N ALA A 43 4.46 -2.98 -9.43
CA ALA A 43 5.84 -3.45 -9.24
C ALA A 43 6.06 -3.87 -7.78
N TRP A 44 7.15 -4.59 -7.51
CA TRP A 44 7.58 -5.00 -6.17
C TRP A 44 8.94 -4.38 -5.81
N ILE A 45 9.15 -4.10 -4.53
CA ILE A 45 10.43 -3.57 -4.00
C ILE A 45 11.04 -4.62 -3.07
N TYR A 46 12.13 -5.23 -3.53
CA TYR A 46 12.82 -6.32 -2.86
C TYR A 46 13.96 -5.83 -1.97
N ALA A 47 14.13 -6.40 -0.79
CA ALA A 47 15.33 -6.20 0.03
C ALA A 47 16.58 -6.78 -0.67
N GLU A 48 17.76 -6.30 -0.28
CA GLU A 48 19.01 -6.78 -0.85
C GLU A 48 19.27 -8.24 -0.43
N GLY A 49 19.28 -9.15 -1.41
CA GLY A 49 19.39 -10.60 -1.19
C GLY A 49 18.06 -11.36 -1.13
N GLU A 50 16.92 -10.70 -1.30
CA GLU A 50 15.60 -11.34 -1.37
C GLU A 50 15.38 -12.06 -2.72
N GLU A 51 14.82 -13.27 -2.71
CA GLU A 51 14.51 -14.01 -3.93
C GLU A 51 13.31 -13.40 -4.68
N ARG A 52 13.59 -12.91 -5.90
CA ARG A 52 12.59 -12.34 -6.81
C ARG A 52 11.59 -13.40 -7.23
N ASN A 53 10.29 -13.05 -7.21
CA ASN A 53 9.24 -13.97 -7.62
C ASN A 53 9.03 -13.90 -9.14
N GLY A 54 9.99 -14.45 -9.88
CA GLY A 54 10.17 -14.22 -11.32
C GLY A 54 8.91 -14.48 -12.17
N LYS A 55 8.15 -13.41 -12.42
CA LYS A 55 6.96 -13.40 -13.28
C LYS A 55 6.83 -12.10 -14.10
N SER A 56 7.95 -11.59 -14.62
CA SER A 56 7.95 -10.74 -15.80
C SER A 56 9.03 -11.19 -16.79
N THR A 57 8.61 -11.57 -18.01
CA THR A 57 9.50 -11.55 -19.18
C THR A 57 9.90 -10.11 -19.47
N PRO A 58 11.16 -9.82 -19.85
CA PRO A 58 11.54 -8.48 -20.28
C PRO A 58 10.76 -8.11 -21.54
N VAL A 59 9.99 -7.02 -21.48
CA VAL A 59 9.42 -6.40 -22.67
C VAL A 59 10.58 -5.70 -23.39
N VAL A 60 11.05 -6.32 -24.46
CA VAL A 60 11.98 -5.69 -25.40
C VAL A 60 11.19 -4.73 -26.28
N GLU A 61 11.62 -3.48 -26.40
CA GLU A 61 11.03 -2.52 -27.31
C GLU A 61 11.20 -2.97 -28.77
N GLU A 62 10.11 -3.00 -29.53
CA GLU A 62 10.16 -2.78 -30.98
C GLU A 62 9.11 -1.71 -31.37
N PRO A 63 9.46 -0.76 -32.26
CA PRO A 63 8.67 0.45 -32.46
C PRO A 63 7.50 0.22 -33.42
N VAL A 64 6.29 0.59 -33.01
CA VAL A 64 5.12 0.66 -33.90
C VAL A 64 4.89 2.12 -34.31
N ALA A 65 4.89 2.35 -35.62
CA ALA A 65 4.85 3.70 -36.21
C ALA A 65 3.49 4.40 -36.02
N ALA A 66 3.55 5.70 -35.74
CA ALA A 66 2.38 6.58 -35.73
C ALA A 66 1.95 6.97 -37.16
N ALA A 67 0.64 7.14 -37.36
CA ALA A 67 0.04 7.80 -38.52
C ALA A 67 -1.00 8.84 -38.05
N PRO A 68 -1.19 9.96 -38.77
CA PRO A 68 -1.60 11.21 -38.14
C PRO A 68 -3.09 11.56 -38.33
N VAL A 69 -3.57 12.50 -37.52
CA VAL A 69 -4.73 13.36 -37.83
C VAL A 69 -4.33 14.83 -37.72
N GLU A 70 -4.78 15.62 -38.70
CA GLU A 70 -4.33 17.00 -38.94
C GLU A 70 -4.84 18.03 -37.92
N ALA A 71 -4.12 19.15 -37.87
CA ALA A 71 -4.33 20.23 -36.92
C ALA A 71 -5.36 21.27 -37.38
N VAL A 72 -5.91 22.00 -36.41
CA VAL A 72 -6.30 23.40 -36.60
C VAL A 72 -5.50 24.23 -35.61
N ILE A 73 -4.74 25.19 -36.13
CA ILE A 73 -3.88 26.11 -35.38
C ILE A 73 -4.48 27.52 -35.49
N GLU A 74 -4.34 28.37 -34.48
CA GLU A 74 -3.73 29.70 -34.61
C GLU A 74 -3.41 30.31 -33.21
N PRO A 75 -2.50 31.30 -33.09
CA PRO A 75 -1.50 31.26 -32.01
C PRO A 75 -1.44 32.50 -31.10
N VAL A 76 -0.82 32.37 -29.91
CA VAL A 76 -0.24 33.52 -29.18
C VAL A 76 1.14 33.18 -28.57
N ALA A 77 2.14 33.93 -29.04
CA ALA A 77 3.50 34.19 -28.54
C ALA A 77 4.07 33.43 -27.31
N SER A 78 5.22 32.76 -27.54
CA SER A 78 6.17 32.33 -26.51
C SER A 78 7.08 33.48 -26.04
N LYS A 79 7.52 33.45 -24.78
CA LYS A 79 8.76 34.11 -24.35
C LYS A 79 9.53 33.24 -23.35
N GLN A 80 10.70 32.78 -23.79
CA GLN A 80 11.58 31.84 -23.11
C GLN A 80 12.50 32.55 -22.11
N ALA A 81 12.90 31.88 -21.02
CA ALA A 81 14.01 32.28 -20.16
C ALA A 81 14.70 31.05 -19.55
N GLU A 82 16.02 30.95 -19.75
CA GLU A 82 16.88 29.85 -19.26
C GLU A 82 17.41 30.09 -17.82
N PRO A 83 17.86 29.03 -17.12
CA PRO A 83 18.18 29.08 -15.68
C PRO A 83 19.59 29.63 -15.37
N LYS A 84 19.80 30.09 -14.12
CA LYS A 84 21.13 30.43 -13.60
C LYS A 84 21.44 29.87 -12.21
N SER A 85 22.48 29.04 -12.19
CA SER A 85 23.53 28.84 -11.17
C SER A 85 23.18 28.77 -9.69
N SER A 86 23.61 27.66 -9.09
CA SER A 86 23.95 27.52 -7.67
C SER A 86 25.10 28.46 -7.23
N GLN A 87 25.17 28.74 -5.92
CA GLN A 87 26.37 29.25 -5.23
C GLN A 87 26.49 28.61 -3.83
N ASP A 88 27.73 28.32 -3.40
CA ASP A 88 28.09 27.61 -2.18
C ASP A 88 28.32 28.51 -0.94
N PHE A 89 28.26 27.90 0.25
CA PHE A 89 28.57 28.47 1.58
C PHE A 89 30.06 28.39 1.96
N GLU A 90 30.53 29.24 2.90
CA GLU A 90 31.39 28.94 4.09
C GLU A 90 31.94 30.26 4.73
N PRO A 91 32.67 30.30 5.88
CA PRO A 91 33.23 29.23 6.76
C PRO A 91 32.65 29.32 8.22
N SER A 92 33.20 28.83 9.36
CA SER A 92 34.47 28.15 9.71
C SER A 92 34.43 27.45 11.09
N SER A 93 35.11 26.31 11.26
CA SER A 93 36.25 26.17 12.22
C SER A 93 37.02 24.85 12.00
N ALA A 94 38.27 24.79 12.44
CA ALA A 94 39.27 23.79 12.01
C ALA A 94 39.37 22.53 12.90
N ASN A 95 40.04 21.49 12.36
CA ASN A 95 40.30 20.13 12.89
C ASN A 95 39.22 19.05 12.72
N ASP A 96 38.09 19.33 12.07
CA ASP A 96 37.17 18.27 11.64
C ASP A 96 37.44 17.83 10.19
N VAL A 97 37.42 16.52 9.92
CA VAL A 97 37.65 15.97 8.57
C VAL A 97 36.56 16.47 7.65
N ARG A 98 36.92 17.18 6.56
CA ARG A 98 35.94 17.68 5.59
C ARG A 98 35.24 16.51 4.91
N ALA A 99 34.08 16.13 5.41
CA ALA A 99 33.23 15.08 4.86
C ALA A 99 31.78 15.59 4.81
N THR A 100 31.03 15.21 3.77
CA THR A 100 29.60 15.51 3.72
C THR A 100 28.85 14.80 4.85
N PRO A 101 27.71 15.32 5.35
CA PRO A 101 26.93 14.65 6.40
C PRO A 101 26.57 13.20 6.04
N LEU A 102 26.31 12.95 4.75
CA LEU A 102 26.05 11.61 4.20
C LEU A 102 27.29 10.71 4.27
N ALA A 103 28.47 11.19 3.86
CA ALA A 103 29.72 10.42 3.94
C ALA A 103 30.08 10.08 5.40
N ARG A 104 29.89 11.02 6.34
CA ARG A 104 30.12 10.76 7.78
C ARG A 104 29.19 9.70 8.34
N ARG A 105 27.91 9.73 7.93
CA ARG A 105 26.92 8.74 8.37
C ARG A 105 27.29 7.35 7.85
N LEU A 106 27.57 7.22 6.54
CA LEU A 106 27.97 5.96 5.92
C LEU A 106 29.26 5.39 6.51
N ALA A 107 30.29 6.23 6.74
CA ALA A 107 31.55 5.77 7.30
C ALA A 107 31.38 5.24 8.73
N ARG A 108 30.55 5.90 9.57
CA ARG A 108 30.22 5.40 10.90
C ARG A 108 29.40 4.11 10.87
N GLU A 109 28.44 3.99 9.95
CA GLU A 109 27.63 2.78 9.75
C GLU A 109 28.47 1.60 9.27
N ALA A 110 29.52 1.85 8.47
CA ALA A 110 30.46 0.84 7.97
C ALA A 110 31.72 0.63 8.84
N GLY A 111 31.89 1.37 9.95
CA GLY A 111 33.08 1.27 10.81
C GLY A 111 34.39 1.84 10.22
N ILE A 112 34.30 2.68 9.19
CA ILE A 112 35.44 3.25 8.45
C ILE A 112 35.91 4.57 9.08
N ASP A 113 37.23 4.70 9.33
CA ASP A 113 37.81 6.01 9.69
C ASP A 113 37.92 6.91 8.46
N LEU A 114 37.21 8.04 8.50
CA LEU A 114 37.24 9.08 7.47
C LEU A 114 38.64 9.66 7.23
N LYS A 115 39.58 9.56 8.19
CA LYS A 115 40.97 9.98 8.02
C LYS A 115 41.75 9.10 7.04
N SER A 116 41.36 7.83 6.90
CA SER A 116 41.94 6.91 5.90
C SER A 116 41.25 6.97 4.54
N VAL A 117 40.17 7.76 4.38
CA VAL A 117 39.44 7.89 3.12
C VAL A 117 39.92 9.14 2.36
N GLN A 118 40.55 8.92 1.20
CA GLN A 118 40.96 10.01 0.31
C GLN A 118 39.72 10.68 -0.32
N GLY A 119 39.38 11.87 0.16
CA GLY A 119 38.22 12.62 -0.35
C GLY A 119 38.43 13.15 -1.77
N SER A 120 37.44 12.96 -2.64
CA SER A 120 37.46 13.36 -4.06
C SER A 120 36.74 14.68 -4.35
N GLY A 121 36.09 15.28 -3.36
CA GLY A 121 35.35 16.53 -3.51
C GLY A 121 36.22 17.79 -3.44
N PRO A 122 35.65 18.97 -3.73
CA PRO A 122 36.37 20.24 -3.69
C PRO A 122 37.13 20.44 -2.37
N LYS A 123 38.41 20.83 -2.46
CA LYS A 123 39.34 20.96 -1.32
C LYS A 123 39.51 19.66 -0.50
N GLY A 124 39.47 18.50 -1.16
CA GLY A 124 39.69 17.18 -0.56
C GLY A 124 38.52 16.64 0.26
N ARG A 125 37.29 17.13 0.02
CA ARG A 125 36.11 16.77 0.81
C ARG A 125 35.68 15.32 0.52
N VAL A 126 35.54 14.50 1.56
CA VAL A 126 35.06 13.11 1.46
C VAL A 126 33.58 13.08 1.09
N GLN A 127 33.26 12.34 0.03
CA GLN A 127 31.93 12.16 -0.53
C GLN A 127 31.46 10.69 -0.39
N LYS A 128 30.16 10.45 -0.63
CA LYS A 128 29.52 9.12 -0.56
C LYS A 128 30.37 8.03 -1.25
N LYS A 129 30.72 8.24 -2.52
CA LYS A 129 31.49 7.30 -3.35
C LYS A 129 32.89 6.95 -2.80
N ASP A 130 33.50 7.86 -2.04
CA ASP A 130 34.85 7.67 -1.48
C ASP A 130 34.80 6.67 -0.30
N VAL A 131 33.69 6.66 0.44
CA VAL A 131 33.42 5.70 1.53
C VAL A 131 33.00 4.35 0.95
N GLU A 132 32.10 4.34 -0.04
CA GLU A 132 31.60 3.12 -0.68
C GLU A 132 32.72 2.34 -1.40
N GLY A 133 33.67 3.03 -2.04
CA GLY A 133 34.81 2.41 -2.72
C GLY A 133 35.77 1.63 -1.80
N ASN A 134 35.65 1.78 -0.48
CA ASN A 134 36.44 1.03 0.51
C ASN A 134 35.69 -0.19 1.09
N ILE A 135 34.49 -0.52 0.60
CA ILE A 135 33.65 -1.63 1.11
C ILE A 135 33.69 -2.84 0.15
N SER A 136 34.79 -3.57 0.17
CA SER A 136 34.88 -5.00 -0.23
C SER A 136 36.14 -5.60 0.44
N VAL A 137 36.22 -6.86 0.86
CA VAL A 137 35.74 -8.12 0.27
C VAL A 137 35.48 -9.17 1.37
N ALA A 138 34.40 -9.96 1.28
CA ALA A 138 34.36 -11.41 1.60
C ALA A 138 32.96 -12.06 1.43
N LYS A 139 32.89 -13.27 0.85
CA LYS A 139 31.72 -14.17 0.73
C LYS A 139 32.23 -15.62 0.84
N PRO A 140 31.68 -16.51 1.70
CA PRO A 140 30.59 -17.48 1.35
C PRO A 140 29.56 -17.72 2.50
N ALA A 141 28.25 -17.95 2.30
CA ALA A 141 27.48 -19.04 1.65
C ALA A 141 27.24 -20.32 2.50
N ILE A 142 25.96 -20.75 2.69
CA ILE A 142 25.42 -22.15 2.65
C ILE A 142 23.92 -22.27 3.08
N ALA A 143 23.13 -23.01 2.26
CA ALA A 143 21.88 -23.79 2.49
C ALA A 143 20.57 -23.19 3.10
N ALA A 144 19.44 -23.78 2.68
CA ALA A 144 18.06 -23.31 2.90
C ALA A 144 17.08 -24.43 3.34
N VAL A 145 15.98 -24.07 4.02
CA VAL A 145 14.73 -24.86 4.15
C VAL A 145 13.51 -23.93 4.38
N ALA A 146 12.33 -24.35 3.88
CA ALA A 146 10.96 -23.89 4.15
C ALA A 146 10.33 -22.86 3.19
N ALA A 147 9.06 -23.10 2.84
CA ALA A 147 8.43 -22.61 1.61
C ALA A 147 7.65 -21.28 1.77
N LYS A 148 7.62 -20.52 0.67
CA LYS A 148 6.91 -19.24 0.52
C LYS A 148 5.38 -19.48 0.38
N PRO A 149 4.51 -18.77 1.14
CA PRO A 149 3.06 -18.89 0.96
C PRO A 149 2.65 -18.33 -0.43
N PRO A 150 1.59 -18.87 -1.05
CA PRO A 150 1.20 -18.44 -2.39
C PRO A 150 0.64 -17.01 -2.38
N VAL A 151 1.29 -16.12 -3.13
CA VAL A 151 0.71 -14.84 -3.53
C VAL A 151 -0.37 -15.14 -4.58
N ARG A 152 -1.64 -14.95 -4.24
CA ARG A 152 -2.75 -15.12 -5.19
C ARG A 152 -2.73 -13.95 -6.18
N ASN A 153 -2.58 -14.25 -7.47
CA ASN A 153 -2.78 -13.26 -8.52
C ASN A 153 -4.27 -12.85 -8.54
N THR A 154 -4.55 -11.55 -8.48
CA THR A 154 -5.91 -10.96 -8.47
C THR A 154 -6.70 -11.13 -9.77
N ALA A 155 -6.18 -11.93 -10.72
CA ALA A 155 -6.77 -12.15 -12.04
C ALA A 155 -7.54 -13.49 -12.16
N GLU A 156 -7.40 -14.41 -11.19
CA GLU A 156 -8.20 -15.63 -11.16
C GLU A 156 -9.55 -15.37 -10.48
N PRO A 157 -10.69 -15.84 -11.05
CA PRO A 157 -12.00 -15.70 -10.42
C PRO A 157 -12.02 -16.22 -8.99
N LEU A 158 -12.76 -15.52 -8.12
CA LEU A 158 -13.05 -16.00 -6.77
C LEU A 158 -13.93 -17.26 -6.87
N ALA A 159 -13.58 -18.32 -6.13
CA ALA A 159 -14.45 -19.48 -6.03
C ALA A 159 -15.69 -19.12 -5.17
N PRO A 160 -16.82 -19.84 -5.31
CA PRO A 160 -18.02 -19.57 -4.52
C PRO A 160 -17.73 -19.49 -3.02
N GLY A 161 -18.22 -18.43 -2.37
CA GLY A 161 -17.99 -18.15 -0.95
C GLY A 161 -16.64 -17.51 -0.60
N GLN A 162 -15.74 -17.27 -1.56
CA GLN A 162 -14.48 -16.55 -1.31
C GLN A 162 -14.64 -15.02 -1.43
N LEU A 163 -13.81 -14.32 -0.67
CA LEU A 163 -13.66 -12.87 -0.65
C LEU A 163 -12.40 -12.46 -1.42
N ASN A 164 -12.36 -11.21 -1.89
CA ASN A 164 -11.11 -10.59 -2.31
C ASN A 164 -10.17 -10.43 -1.11
N ALA A 165 -8.90 -10.76 -1.33
CA ALA A 165 -7.87 -10.77 -0.30
C ALA A 165 -6.51 -10.39 -0.90
N VAL A 166 -5.78 -9.50 -0.24
CA VAL A 166 -4.48 -9.03 -0.70
C VAL A 166 -3.45 -9.11 0.44
N TRP A 167 -2.32 -9.75 0.16
CA TRP A 167 -1.13 -9.64 1.00
C TRP A 167 -0.56 -8.23 0.87
N LEU A 168 -0.86 -7.36 1.83
CA LEU A 168 -0.35 -5.98 1.89
C LEU A 168 1.15 -5.93 2.21
N ARG A 169 1.71 -7.03 2.72
CA ARG A 169 3.14 -7.19 3.00
C ARG A 169 3.50 -8.66 3.14
N GLU A 170 4.61 -9.06 2.52
CA GLU A 170 5.31 -10.28 2.92
C GLU A 170 5.85 -10.12 4.35
N GLY A 171 6.14 -11.24 5.02
CA GLY A 171 6.69 -11.26 6.38
C GLY A 171 7.79 -12.29 6.54
N GLU A 172 8.41 -12.28 7.71
CA GLU A 172 9.49 -13.19 8.08
C GLU A 172 8.99 -14.65 8.16
N ALA A 173 9.85 -15.58 7.77
CA ALA A 173 9.55 -17.01 7.80
C ALA A 173 9.14 -17.48 9.22
N GLY A 174 8.05 -18.26 9.30
CA GLY A 174 7.54 -18.81 10.55
C GLY A 174 6.73 -17.83 11.42
N ARG A 175 6.52 -16.57 11.00
CA ARG A 175 5.59 -15.65 11.67
C ARG A 175 4.15 -15.93 11.23
N LEU A 176 3.23 -15.99 12.19
CA LEU A 176 1.79 -16.08 11.89
C LEU A 176 1.31 -14.83 11.12
N PRO A 177 0.43 -14.97 10.13
CA PRO A 177 -0.12 -13.82 9.42
C PRO A 177 -1.05 -13.00 10.33
N VAL A 178 -0.99 -11.68 10.18
CA VAL A 178 -2.00 -10.75 10.68
C VAL A 178 -3.08 -10.61 9.61
N VAL A 179 -4.31 -10.97 9.94
CA VAL A 179 -5.47 -10.91 9.05
C VAL A 179 -6.34 -9.71 9.44
N LEU A 180 -6.63 -8.84 8.49
CA LEU A 180 -7.32 -7.56 8.70
C LEU A 180 -8.70 -7.55 8.04
N ILE A 181 -9.73 -7.25 8.83
CA ILE A 181 -11.13 -7.16 8.39
C ILE A 181 -11.65 -5.74 8.63
N HIS A 182 -11.94 -5.01 7.54
CA HIS A 182 -12.35 -3.60 7.59
C HIS A 182 -13.78 -3.39 8.14
N GLY A 183 -14.16 -2.12 8.34
CA GLY A 183 -15.51 -1.72 8.78
C GLY A 183 -16.52 -1.60 7.62
N TYR A 184 -17.80 -1.41 7.94
CA TYR A 184 -18.82 -1.16 6.92
C TYR A 184 -18.52 0.09 6.09
N ALA A 185 -18.84 0.06 4.79
CA ALA A 185 -18.56 1.10 3.78
C ALA A 185 -17.07 1.49 3.65
N ALA A 186 -16.16 0.57 4.01
CA ALA A 186 -14.72 0.68 3.78
C ALA A 186 -14.22 -0.46 2.87
N ASP A 187 -12.91 -0.51 2.61
CA ASP A 187 -12.24 -1.60 1.88
C ASP A 187 -10.84 -1.89 2.45
N LEU A 188 -10.17 -2.93 1.93
CA LEU A 188 -8.85 -3.38 2.37
C LEU A 188 -7.73 -2.31 2.27
N ASN A 189 -7.88 -1.27 1.46
CA ASN A 189 -6.87 -0.21 1.30
C ASN A 189 -6.86 0.75 2.50
N SER A 190 -7.95 0.80 3.27
CA SER A 190 -8.06 1.57 4.52
C SER A 190 -6.94 1.22 5.52
N TRP A 191 -6.41 0.00 5.44
CA TRP A 191 -5.32 -0.48 6.28
C TRP A 191 -3.92 0.01 5.88
N ARG A 192 -3.71 0.48 4.65
CA ARG A 192 -2.36 0.77 4.12
C ARG A 192 -1.63 1.85 4.92
N GLY A 193 -2.36 2.86 5.39
CA GLY A 193 -1.81 3.94 6.23
C GLY A 193 -1.30 3.45 7.59
N LEU A 194 -1.98 2.47 8.21
CA LEU A 194 -1.64 1.96 9.55
C LEU A 194 -0.23 1.34 9.62
N PHE A 195 0.25 0.76 8.52
CA PHE A 195 1.56 0.11 8.45
C PHE A 195 2.61 0.96 7.73
N ALA A 196 2.33 2.25 7.45
CA ALA A 196 3.28 3.13 6.79
C ALA A 196 4.49 3.41 7.69
N GLY A 197 5.66 2.89 7.30
CA GLY A 197 6.94 3.17 7.98
C GLY A 197 7.35 2.23 9.11
N ALA A 198 6.50 1.30 9.57
CA ALA A 198 6.84 0.29 10.57
C ALA A 198 6.84 -1.14 9.97
N SER A 199 7.78 -1.99 10.37
CA SER A 199 7.73 -3.43 10.11
C SER A 199 7.38 -4.18 11.39
N LEU A 200 6.44 -5.12 11.30
CA LEU A 200 6.04 -5.99 12.40
C LEU A 200 6.67 -7.40 12.30
N GLY A 201 7.41 -7.69 11.23
CA GLY A 201 7.89 -9.04 10.88
C GLY A 201 6.79 -10.02 10.45
N HIS A 202 5.52 -9.77 10.77
CA HIS A 202 4.38 -10.60 10.36
C HIS A 202 3.95 -10.37 8.91
N PRO A 203 3.56 -11.42 8.16
CA PRO A 203 2.82 -11.28 6.92
C PRO A 203 1.50 -10.56 7.17
N ILE A 204 1.10 -9.63 6.31
CA ILE A 204 -0.13 -8.84 6.49
C ILE A 204 -1.12 -9.16 5.37
N LEU A 205 -2.24 -9.80 5.70
CA LEU A 205 -3.35 -10.09 4.80
C LEU A 205 -4.52 -9.15 5.11
N ALA A 206 -5.08 -8.50 4.09
CA ALA A 206 -6.32 -7.72 4.23
C ALA A 206 -7.40 -8.27 3.30
N LEU A 207 -8.64 -8.27 3.80
CA LEU A 207 -9.82 -8.84 3.15
C LEU A 207 -10.84 -7.74 2.84
N ASP A 208 -11.51 -7.83 1.70
CA ASP A 208 -12.75 -7.07 1.46
C ASP A 208 -13.97 -7.88 1.92
N LEU A 209 -14.90 -7.29 2.66
CA LEU A 209 -16.16 -7.92 3.03
C LEU A 209 -17.12 -8.08 1.84
N PRO A 210 -18.14 -8.97 1.89
CA PRO A 210 -19.21 -9.02 0.90
C PRO A 210 -19.81 -7.63 0.65
N GLY A 211 -20.05 -7.27 -0.61
CA GLY A 211 -20.52 -5.93 -0.97
C GLY A 211 -19.53 -4.79 -0.69
N HIS A 212 -18.22 -5.07 -0.61
CA HIS A 212 -17.16 -4.08 -0.41
C HIS A 212 -15.97 -4.35 -1.34
N GLY A 213 -15.17 -3.31 -1.64
CA GLY A 213 -13.97 -3.39 -2.48
C GLY A 213 -14.17 -4.20 -3.77
N ASN A 214 -13.35 -5.24 -3.96
CA ASN A 214 -13.45 -6.19 -5.07
C ASN A 214 -14.08 -7.55 -4.67
N SER A 215 -14.67 -7.64 -3.47
CA SER A 215 -15.43 -8.83 -3.05
C SER A 215 -16.79 -8.93 -3.76
N PRO A 216 -17.38 -10.14 -3.84
CA PRO A 216 -18.65 -10.35 -4.52
C PRO A 216 -19.76 -9.40 -4.04
N ARG A 217 -20.55 -8.90 -5.00
CA ARG A 217 -21.72 -8.03 -4.78
C ARG A 217 -22.91 -8.86 -4.29
N VAL A 218 -22.80 -9.38 -3.07
CA VAL A 218 -23.82 -10.22 -2.43
C VAL A 218 -24.20 -9.64 -1.07
N VAL A 219 -25.48 -9.78 -0.72
CA VAL A 219 -26.02 -9.39 0.59
C VAL A 219 -26.06 -10.65 1.46
N PRO A 220 -25.13 -10.86 2.40
CA PRO A 220 -25.12 -12.03 3.28
C PRO A 220 -26.34 -12.03 4.21
N GLU A 221 -26.89 -13.19 4.53
CA GLU A 221 -28.04 -13.38 5.42
C GLU A 221 -27.69 -13.20 6.90
N SER A 222 -26.41 -13.40 7.27
CA SER A 222 -25.95 -13.34 8.67
C SER A 222 -24.47 -12.98 8.80
N ILE A 223 -24.04 -12.56 9.99
CA ILE A 223 -22.61 -12.39 10.30
C ILE A 223 -21.86 -13.74 10.25
N ASP A 224 -22.54 -14.84 10.58
CA ASP A 224 -22.00 -16.20 10.44
C ASP A 224 -21.65 -16.58 8.99
N GLU A 225 -22.44 -16.11 8.01
CA GLU A 225 -22.13 -16.31 6.59
C GLU A 225 -20.91 -15.50 6.13
N ILE A 226 -20.78 -14.26 6.65
CA ILE A 226 -19.58 -13.45 6.42
C ILE A 226 -18.36 -14.13 7.04
N ALA A 227 -18.47 -14.64 8.26
CA ALA A 227 -17.41 -15.39 8.93
C ALA A 227 -17.04 -16.68 8.17
N ALA A 228 -18.02 -17.42 7.65
CA ALA A 228 -17.78 -18.57 6.77
C ALA A 228 -17.03 -18.20 5.48
N SER A 229 -17.34 -17.03 4.90
CA SER A 229 -16.62 -16.53 3.71
C SER A 229 -15.18 -16.12 4.03
N VAL A 230 -14.93 -15.54 5.21
CA VAL A 230 -13.57 -15.30 5.72
C VAL A 230 -12.82 -16.63 5.89
N GLU A 231 -13.42 -17.62 6.54
CA GLU A 231 -12.84 -18.97 6.75
C GLU A 231 -12.48 -19.65 5.41
N ALA A 232 -13.41 -19.65 4.44
CA ALA A 232 -13.18 -20.20 3.10
C ALA A 232 -12.04 -19.49 2.35
N THR A 233 -11.93 -18.16 2.52
CA THR A 233 -10.86 -17.36 1.92
C THR A 233 -9.51 -17.67 2.56
N LEU A 234 -9.43 -17.72 3.88
CA LEU A 234 -8.20 -18.07 4.61
C LEU A 234 -7.73 -19.49 4.29
N ALA A 235 -8.65 -20.46 4.24
CA ALA A 235 -8.34 -21.83 3.81
C ALA A 235 -7.78 -21.88 2.39
N SER A 236 -8.33 -21.10 1.45
CA SER A 236 -7.84 -21.03 0.07
C SER A 236 -6.41 -20.46 -0.07
N LEU A 237 -5.96 -19.69 0.92
CA LEU A 237 -4.61 -19.12 0.99
C LEU A 237 -3.66 -19.94 1.86
N GLY A 238 -4.10 -21.09 2.38
CA GLY A 238 -3.32 -21.93 3.31
C GLY A 238 -3.18 -21.34 4.73
N VAL A 239 -3.96 -20.30 5.08
CA VAL A 239 -3.93 -19.66 6.39
C VAL A 239 -4.80 -20.46 7.37
N THR A 240 -4.17 -21.41 8.06
CA THR A 240 -4.83 -22.24 9.08
C THR A 240 -4.76 -21.67 10.49
N SER A 241 -3.80 -20.78 10.75
CA SER A 241 -3.55 -20.12 12.04
C SER A 241 -3.17 -18.65 11.82
N CYS A 242 -3.69 -17.73 12.63
CA CYS A 242 -3.49 -16.29 12.40
C CYS A 242 -3.63 -15.43 13.67
N LEU A 243 -3.24 -14.15 13.55
CA LEU A 243 -3.63 -13.07 14.44
C LEU A 243 -4.73 -12.28 13.74
N LEU A 244 -5.92 -12.20 14.32
CA LEU A 244 -7.10 -11.63 13.66
C LEU A 244 -7.39 -10.23 14.17
N VAL A 245 -7.60 -9.27 13.26
CA VAL A 245 -7.89 -7.87 13.57
C VAL A 245 -9.17 -7.45 12.86
N GLY A 246 -10.12 -6.90 13.61
CA GLY A 246 -11.38 -6.39 13.07
C GLY A 246 -11.65 -4.95 13.49
N HIS A 247 -12.05 -4.11 12.53
CA HIS A 247 -12.52 -2.74 12.79
C HIS A 247 -14.04 -2.62 12.57
N SER A 248 -14.77 -2.00 13.50
CA SER A 248 -16.21 -1.75 13.37
C SER A 248 -16.99 -3.06 13.04
N LEU A 249 -17.74 -3.14 11.94
CA LEU A 249 -18.39 -4.37 11.46
C LEU A 249 -17.41 -5.55 11.36
N GLY A 250 -16.18 -5.32 10.87
CA GLY A 250 -15.13 -6.33 10.81
C GLY A 250 -14.72 -6.87 12.18
N GLY A 251 -14.95 -6.12 13.26
CA GLY A 251 -14.78 -6.60 14.64
C GLY A 251 -15.86 -7.61 15.06
N ALA A 252 -17.11 -7.41 14.65
CA ALA A 252 -18.17 -8.38 14.85
C ALA A 252 -17.90 -9.67 14.06
N VAL A 253 -17.52 -9.53 12.78
CA VAL A 253 -17.11 -10.67 11.93
C VAL A 253 -15.93 -11.42 12.53
N ALA A 254 -14.86 -10.71 12.93
CA ALA A 254 -13.67 -11.29 13.54
C ALA A 254 -13.99 -12.05 14.85
N THR A 255 -14.90 -11.52 15.66
CA THR A 255 -15.36 -12.18 16.90
C THR A 255 -16.09 -13.50 16.57
N VAL A 256 -16.97 -13.51 15.56
CA VAL A 256 -17.70 -14.71 15.14
C VAL A 256 -16.75 -15.74 14.50
N THR A 257 -15.83 -15.33 13.61
CA THR A 257 -14.79 -16.21 13.04
C THR A 257 -13.94 -16.86 14.13
N ALA A 258 -13.51 -16.10 15.14
CA ALA A 258 -12.74 -16.65 16.25
C ALA A 258 -13.55 -17.62 17.12
N ALA A 259 -14.84 -17.32 17.38
CA ALA A 259 -15.71 -18.17 18.19
C ALA A 259 -16.08 -19.50 17.50
N ARG A 260 -16.12 -19.53 16.16
CA ARG A 260 -16.44 -20.73 15.36
C ARG A 260 -15.34 -21.79 15.35
N GLY A 261 -14.09 -21.41 15.62
CA GLY A 261 -12.97 -22.33 15.78
C GLY A 261 -12.51 -23.08 14.51
N VAL A 262 -12.98 -22.66 13.33
CA VAL A 262 -12.57 -23.24 12.03
C VAL A 262 -11.14 -22.86 11.66
N VAL A 263 -10.71 -21.66 12.06
CA VAL A 263 -9.33 -21.15 11.92
C VAL A 263 -8.74 -20.99 13.32
N ASP A 264 -7.47 -21.35 13.48
CA ASP A 264 -6.72 -21.24 14.73
C ASP A 264 -6.33 -19.77 15.01
N VAL A 265 -7.28 -18.99 15.53
CA VAL A 265 -7.08 -17.57 15.88
C VAL A 265 -6.29 -17.49 17.19
N ARG A 266 -4.99 -17.15 17.09
CA ARG A 266 -4.05 -17.09 18.23
C ARG A 266 -4.08 -15.77 19.00
N SER A 267 -4.63 -14.72 18.39
CA SER A 267 -4.92 -13.44 19.04
C SER A 267 -6.06 -12.75 18.30
N LEU A 268 -6.90 -12.03 19.03
CA LEU A 268 -8.01 -11.25 18.48
C LEU A 268 -7.86 -9.78 18.94
N LEU A 269 -7.74 -8.86 17.99
CA LEU A 269 -7.73 -7.42 18.23
C LEU A 269 -8.99 -6.80 17.63
N LEU A 270 -9.73 -6.06 18.47
CA LEU A 270 -10.98 -5.41 18.10
C LEU A 270 -10.82 -3.89 18.22
N ILE A 271 -11.04 -3.17 17.12
CA ILE A 271 -10.91 -1.71 17.05
C ILE A 271 -12.31 -1.13 16.83
N SER A 272 -12.83 -0.38 17.81
CA SER A 272 -14.16 0.26 17.74
C SER A 272 -15.27 -0.68 17.26
N SER A 273 -15.28 -1.91 17.79
CA SER A 273 -16.06 -3.03 17.23
C SER A 273 -17.57 -2.83 17.27
N GLY A 274 -18.24 -3.21 16.18
CA GLY A 274 -19.66 -3.52 16.19
C GLY A 274 -19.97 -4.75 17.07
N GLY A 275 -21.23 -4.90 17.46
CA GLY A 275 -21.71 -6.06 18.24
C GLY A 275 -21.38 -6.06 19.73
N LEU A 276 -20.56 -5.12 20.22
CA LEU A 276 -20.10 -5.06 21.62
C LEU A 276 -20.54 -3.78 22.37
N GLY A 277 -21.55 -3.06 21.89
CA GLY A 277 -21.96 -1.78 22.43
C GLY A 277 -23.46 -1.44 22.26
N PRO A 278 -23.93 -0.34 22.87
CA PRO A 278 -25.33 0.05 22.87
C PRO A 278 -25.77 0.66 21.53
N GLN A 279 -26.37 -0.19 20.67
CA GLN A 279 -27.02 0.16 19.39
C GLN A 279 -26.08 0.71 18.30
N VAL A 280 -26.34 0.32 17.04
CA VAL A 280 -25.64 0.90 15.89
C VAL A 280 -26.32 2.21 15.50
N ASN A 281 -25.53 3.21 15.10
CA ASN A 281 -26.06 4.47 14.60
C ASN A 281 -26.59 4.30 13.16
N GLY A 282 -27.83 3.83 13.02
CA GLY A 282 -28.48 3.63 11.72
C GLY A 282 -28.50 4.89 10.84
N ALA A 283 -28.64 6.09 11.44
CA ALA A 283 -28.59 7.35 10.68
C ALA A 283 -27.22 7.59 10.04
N PHE A 284 -26.12 7.22 10.70
CA PHE A 284 -24.79 7.23 10.12
C PHE A 284 -24.64 6.20 8.99
N ILE A 285 -25.15 4.98 9.16
CA ILE A 285 -25.11 3.92 8.15
C ILE A 285 -25.83 4.37 6.86
N THR A 286 -27.09 4.80 6.97
CA THR A 286 -27.89 5.28 5.83
C THR A 286 -27.30 6.54 5.23
N GLY A 287 -26.81 7.45 6.07
CA GLY A 287 -26.25 8.74 5.65
C GLY A 287 -24.94 8.60 4.87
N LEU A 288 -24.01 7.76 5.35
CA LEU A 288 -22.71 7.54 4.72
C LEU A 288 -22.86 6.92 3.32
N VAL A 289 -23.68 5.88 3.20
CA VAL A 289 -23.87 5.16 1.93
C VAL A 289 -24.75 5.98 0.97
N GLY A 290 -25.80 6.64 1.47
CA GLY A 290 -26.67 7.50 0.66
C GLY A 290 -26.01 8.79 0.15
N ALA A 291 -24.82 9.14 0.62
CA ALA A 291 -24.08 10.34 0.20
C ALA A 291 -23.50 10.18 -1.22
N LYS A 292 -23.77 11.17 -2.09
CA LYS A 292 -23.37 11.15 -3.52
C LYS A 292 -22.49 12.35 -3.91
N SER A 293 -22.01 13.09 -2.92
CA SER A 293 -21.20 14.28 -3.10
C SER A 293 -20.37 14.56 -1.85
N GLU A 294 -19.28 15.31 -2.00
CA GLU A 294 -18.47 15.80 -0.88
C GLU A 294 -19.34 16.46 0.22
N ALA A 295 -20.22 17.37 -0.18
CA ALA A 295 -21.07 18.11 0.76
C ALA A 295 -22.03 17.21 1.54
N SER A 296 -22.41 16.04 1.00
CA SER A 296 -23.25 15.06 1.69
C SER A 296 -22.47 14.02 2.49
N ILE A 297 -21.22 13.71 2.11
CA ILE A 297 -20.42 12.66 2.78
C ILE A 297 -19.58 13.20 3.95
N VAL A 298 -19.05 14.43 3.86
CA VAL A 298 -18.17 15.03 4.88
C VAL A 298 -18.80 15.08 6.28
N PRO A 299 -20.11 15.40 6.46
CA PRO A 299 -20.75 15.33 7.79
C PRO A 299 -20.67 13.95 8.44
N TRP A 300 -20.71 12.87 7.66
CA TRP A 300 -20.60 11.50 8.17
C TRP A 300 -19.14 11.11 8.41
N LEU A 301 -18.22 11.49 7.52
CA LEU A 301 -16.78 11.24 7.70
C LEU A 301 -16.23 11.89 8.98
N LYS A 302 -16.75 13.05 9.39
CA LYS A 302 -16.43 13.71 10.67
C LYS A 302 -16.74 12.85 11.90
N LEU A 303 -17.69 11.92 11.80
CA LEU A 303 -18.04 11.00 12.90
C LEU A 303 -17.06 9.81 13.01
N LEU A 304 -16.17 9.62 12.02
CA LEU A 304 -15.16 8.55 12.00
C LEU A 304 -13.79 8.97 12.53
N VAL A 305 -13.56 10.27 12.75
CA VAL A 305 -12.25 10.82 13.13
C VAL A 305 -12.32 11.67 14.39
N ALA A 306 -11.31 11.55 15.25
CA ALA A 306 -11.12 12.46 16.38
C ALA A 306 -10.42 13.78 15.97
N ASP A 307 -9.70 13.76 14.85
CA ASP A 307 -9.01 14.90 14.27
C ASP A 307 -9.44 15.03 12.80
N GLU A 308 -10.17 16.11 12.50
CA GLU A 308 -10.69 16.40 11.16
C GLU A 308 -9.58 16.71 10.14
N SER A 309 -8.35 17.04 10.56
CA SER A 309 -7.24 17.28 9.63
C SER A 309 -6.85 16.02 8.84
N HIS A 310 -7.19 14.83 9.33
CA HIS A 310 -7.07 13.57 8.59
C HIS A 310 -8.06 13.43 7.44
N LEU A 311 -9.16 14.20 7.41
CA LEU A 311 -10.10 14.28 6.28
C LEU A 311 -9.53 15.15 5.16
N THR A 312 -8.36 14.73 4.67
CA THR A 312 -7.68 15.40 3.56
C THR A 312 -8.55 15.39 2.31
N ARG A 313 -8.38 16.40 1.44
CA ARG A 313 -9.16 16.46 0.19
C ARG A 313 -8.99 15.22 -0.71
N PRO A 314 -7.78 14.61 -0.84
CA PRO A 314 -7.63 13.32 -1.53
C PRO A 314 -8.45 12.19 -0.89
N PHE A 315 -8.49 12.09 0.45
CA PHE A 315 -9.29 11.07 1.14
C PHE A 315 -10.78 11.24 0.85
N ILE A 316 -11.32 12.45 1.02
CA ILE A 316 -12.72 12.77 0.74
C ILE A 316 -13.06 12.47 -0.73
N ASN A 317 -12.22 12.91 -1.67
CA ASN A 317 -12.42 12.65 -3.09
C ASN A 317 -12.44 11.14 -3.39
N ALA A 318 -11.55 10.34 -2.79
CA ALA A 318 -11.52 8.90 -2.97
C ALA A 318 -12.80 8.22 -2.46
N THR A 319 -13.32 8.62 -1.30
CA THR A 319 -14.60 8.09 -0.79
C THR A 319 -15.78 8.48 -1.69
N VAL A 320 -15.82 9.71 -2.22
CA VAL A 320 -16.85 10.14 -3.18
C VAL A 320 -16.77 9.36 -4.49
N THR A 321 -15.56 9.09 -5.00
CA THR A 321 -15.36 8.25 -6.19
C THR A 321 -15.84 6.82 -5.96
N GLN A 322 -15.59 6.24 -4.78
CA GLN A 322 -16.11 4.91 -4.44
C GLN A 322 -17.64 4.89 -4.38
N ALA A 323 -18.26 5.92 -3.82
CA ALA A 323 -19.73 6.06 -3.75
C ALA A 323 -20.42 6.27 -5.13
N ALA A 324 -19.64 6.47 -6.20
CA ALA A 324 -20.16 6.54 -7.57
C ALA A 324 -20.42 5.14 -8.18
N ASP A 325 -19.84 4.06 -7.65
CA ASP A 325 -20.21 2.68 -8.01
C ASP A 325 -21.62 2.40 -7.47
N ALA A 326 -22.62 2.46 -8.35
CA ALA A 326 -24.01 2.28 -7.99
C ALA A 326 -24.31 0.84 -7.54
N GLU A 327 -23.70 -0.18 -8.15
CA GLU A 327 -23.94 -1.58 -7.78
C GLU A 327 -23.36 -1.89 -6.39
N LEU A 328 -22.14 -1.39 -6.13
CA LEU A 328 -21.53 -1.45 -4.80
C LEU A 328 -22.40 -0.74 -3.76
N ARG A 329 -22.82 0.49 -4.02
CA ARG A 329 -23.62 1.28 -3.08
C ARG A 329 -24.98 0.62 -2.83
N ASP A 330 -25.70 0.19 -3.86
CA ASP A 330 -27.02 -0.43 -3.72
C ASP A 330 -26.91 -1.79 -2.96
N THR A 331 -25.80 -2.52 -3.15
CA THR A 331 -25.46 -3.70 -2.32
C THR A 331 -25.22 -3.31 -0.86
N GLN A 332 -24.47 -2.23 -0.62
CA GLN A 332 -24.22 -1.72 0.73
C GLN A 332 -25.51 -1.26 1.41
N GLU A 333 -26.39 -0.52 0.72
CA GLU A 333 -27.71 -0.11 1.25
C GLU A 333 -28.52 -1.33 1.72
N ALA A 334 -28.55 -2.40 0.93
CA ALA A 334 -29.23 -3.65 1.29
C ALA A 334 -28.58 -4.40 2.47
N ILE A 335 -27.24 -4.40 2.56
CA ILE A 335 -26.51 -4.90 3.74
C ILE A 335 -26.86 -4.06 4.97
N GLY A 336 -26.85 -2.73 4.84
CA GLY A 336 -27.17 -1.80 5.91
C GLY A 336 -28.55 -2.05 6.50
N ALA A 337 -29.57 -2.10 5.64
CA ALA A 337 -30.96 -2.36 6.03
C ALA A 337 -31.22 -3.76 6.62
N ARG A 338 -30.28 -4.71 6.47
CA ARG A 338 -30.37 -6.05 7.05
C ARG A 338 -29.73 -6.14 8.43
N PHE A 339 -28.63 -5.43 8.67
CA PHE A 339 -27.83 -5.57 9.90
C PHE A 339 -27.98 -4.43 10.91
N PHE A 340 -28.52 -3.27 10.52
CA PHE A 340 -28.50 -2.03 11.31
C PHE A 340 -29.84 -1.28 11.33
#